data_AF-A0A7X1J9S0-F1
#
_entry.id   AF-A0A7X1J9S0-F1
#
_cell.length_a   1.000
_cell.length_b   1.000
_cell.length_c   1.000
_cell.angle_alpha   90.00
_cell.angle_beta   90.00
_cell.angle_gamma   90.00
#
_symmetry.space_group_name_H-M   'P 1'
#
loop_
_entity.id
_entity.type
_entity.pdbx_description
1 polymer ?
#
loop_
_entity_poly.entity_id
_entity_poly.type
_entity_poly.pdbx_seq_one_letter_code
_entity_poly.pdbx_strand_id
1 'polypeptide(L)'
;MLMPHARTVAAALHAYRSAWAGLLDDPASPYSHRRLDDAAYTLCVLMGQRNAADAEAQAESLLARASAEKDRHLAEQAHPVIR
;
A
#
# COMPACT_ATOMS: atom_id res chain seq x y z
N MET A 1 2.65 18.06 6.31
CA MET A 1 3.32 16.77 6.06
C MET A 1 3.01 16.34 4.64
N LEU A 2 4.03 15.93 3.88
CA LEU A 2 3.86 15.38 2.53
C LEU A 2 3.17 14.01 2.68
N MET A 3 1.88 13.93 2.39
CA MET A 3 1.18 12.64 2.31
C MET A 3 1.85 11.80 1.22
N PRO A 4 2.20 10.52 1.48
CA PRO A 4 2.79 9.68 0.46
C PRO A 4 1.81 9.52 -0.71
N HIS A 5 2.32 9.60 -1.93
CA HIS A 5 1.49 9.42 -3.12
C HIS A 5 0.91 7.99 -3.11
N ALA A 6 -0.39 7.85 -3.42
CA ALA A 6 -1.07 6.55 -3.47
C ALA A 6 -0.32 5.47 -4.28
N ARG A 7 0.40 5.84 -5.35
CA ARG A 7 1.23 4.89 -6.12
C ARG A 7 2.41 4.33 -5.30
N THR A 8 3.07 5.17 -4.52
CA THR A 8 4.15 4.78 -3.62
C THR A 8 3.64 3.84 -2.54
N VAL A 9 2.48 4.15 -1.95
CA VAL A 9 1.84 3.29 -0.95
C VAL A 9 1.45 1.94 -1.55
N ALA A 10 0.87 1.92 -2.76
CA ALA A 10 0.52 0.68 -3.45
C ALA A 10 1.75 -0.20 -3.73
N ALA A 11 2.85 0.41 -4.19
CA ALA A 11 4.09 -0.31 -4.44
C ALA A 11 4.69 -0.90 -3.14
N ALA A 12 4.70 -0.13 -2.05
CA ALA A 12 5.20 -0.59 -0.77
C ALA A 12 4.34 -1.72 -0.18
N LEU A 13 3.02 -1.60 -0.25
CA LEU A 13 2.09 -2.64 0.22
C LEU A 13 2.25 -3.93 -0.60
N HIS A 14 2.41 -3.81 -1.93
CA HIS A 14 2.69 -4.97 -2.78
C HIS A 14 4.02 -5.64 -2.41
N ALA A 15 5.09 -4.87 -2.23
CA ALA A 15 6.40 -5.40 -1.85
C ALA A 15 6.37 -6.13 -0.50
N TYR A 16 5.66 -5.58 0.49
CA TYR A 16 5.46 -6.22 1.80
C TYR A 16 4.75 -7.57 1.65
N ARG A 17 3.63 -7.62 0.93
CA ARG A 17 2.87 -8.87 0.72
C ARG A 17 3.68 -9.92 -0.06
N SER A 18 4.44 -9.50 -1.07
CA SER A 18 5.33 -10.40 -1.80
C SER A 18 6.49 -10.93 -0.94
N ALA A 19 7.03 -10.11 -0.02
CA ALA A 19 8.03 -10.57 0.92
C ALA A 19 7.45 -11.55 1.95
N TRP A 20 6.23 -11.31 2.43
CA TRP A 20 5.51 -12.22 3.31
C TRP A 20 5.27 -13.58 2.65
N ALA A 21 4.77 -13.59 1.41
CA ALA A 21 4.61 -14.82 0.63
C ALA A 21 5.94 -15.56 0.45
N GLY A 22 7.02 -14.85 0.10
CA GLY A 22 8.34 -15.46 -0.05
C GLY A 22 8.94 -16.02 1.25
N LEU A 23 8.59 -15.46 2.42
CA LEU A 23 8.96 -16.04 3.70
C LEU A 23 8.17 -17.32 4.00
N LEU A 24 6.89 -17.38 3.62
CA LEU A 24 6.08 -18.58 3.78
C LEU A 24 6.59 -19.73 2.90
N ASP A 25 7.14 -19.43 1.72
CA ASP A 25 7.73 -20.41 0.83
C ASP A 25 9.08 -20.96 1.36
N ASP A 26 9.91 -20.09 1.96
CA ASP A 26 11.20 -20.48 2.57
C ASP A 26 11.42 -19.78 3.93
N PRO A 27 10.89 -20.37 5.02
CA PRO A 27 10.93 -19.75 6.35
C PRO A 27 12.30 -19.81 7.02
N ALA A 28 13.20 -20.68 6.53
CA ALA A 28 14.55 -20.82 7.07
C ALA A 28 15.55 -19.83 6.44
N SER A 29 15.17 -19.19 5.33
CA SER A 29 16.04 -18.25 4.63
C SER A 29 16.20 -16.93 5.38
N PRO A 30 17.42 -16.59 5.84
CA PRO A 30 17.69 -15.29 6.48
C PRO A 30 17.53 -14.12 5.50
N TYR A 31 17.57 -14.38 4.19
CA TYR A 31 17.30 -13.39 3.17
C TYR A 31 15.81 -13.06 3.09
N SER A 32 14.93 -14.07 3.18
CA SER A 32 13.47 -13.86 3.20
C SER A 32 13.03 -13.05 4.43
N HIS A 33 13.61 -13.36 5.60
CA HIS A 33 13.40 -12.56 6.82
C HIS A 33 13.82 -11.09 6.64
N ARG A 34 15.04 -10.84 6.13
CA ARG A 34 15.51 -9.46 5.91
C ARG A 34 14.64 -8.69 4.91
N ARG A 35 14.28 -9.32 3.79
CA ARG A 35 13.43 -8.68 2.78
C ARG A 35 12.09 -8.26 3.33
N LEU A 36 11.52 -9.10 4.20
CA LEU A 36 10.30 -8.78 4.88
C LEU A 36 10.48 -7.61 5.85
N ASP A 37 11.50 -7.65 6.71
CA ASP A 37 11.77 -6.57 7.67
C ASP A 37 11.94 -5.21 6.97
N ASP A 38 12.68 -5.17 5.86
CA ASP A 38 12.88 -3.95 5.06
C ASP A 38 11.56 -3.43 4.46
N ALA A 39 10.72 -4.33 3.95
CA ALA A 39 9.42 -3.97 3.38
C ALA A 39 8.44 -3.52 4.46
N ALA A 40 8.42 -4.18 5.61
CA ALA A 40 7.61 -3.82 6.77
C ALA A 40 8.03 -2.45 7.31
N TYR A 41 9.33 -2.20 7.47
CA TYR A 41 9.86 -0.91 7.89
C TYR A 41 9.46 0.22 6.93
N THR A 42 9.61 -0.01 5.63
CA THR A 42 9.21 0.97 4.61
C THR A 42 7.73 1.31 4.70
N LEU A 43 6.86 0.30 4.84
CA LEU A 43 5.42 0.49 4.96
C LEU A 43 5.07 1.27 6.24
N CYS A 44 5.68 0.91 7.37
CA CYS A 44 5.55 1.62 8.65
C CYS A 44 5.92 3.10 8.53
N VAL A 45 7.06 3.42 7.89
CA VAL A 45 7.51 4.81 7.70
C VAL A 45 6.53 5.60 6.82
N LEU A 46 6.08 5.02 5.70
CA LEU A 46 5.13 5.69 4.81
C LEU A 46 3.80 5.98 5.51
N MET A 47 3.35 5.06 6.36
CA MET A 47 2.08 5.20 7.06
C MET A 47 2.19 5.93 8.41
N GLY A 48 3.41 6.21 8.88
CA GLY A 48 3.64 6.80 10.21
C GLY A 48 3.22 5.86 11.35
N GLN A 49 3.24 4.54 11.11
CA GLN A 49 2.87 3.52 12.08
C GLN A 49 4.11 2.82 12.65
N ARG A 50 3.98 2.28 13.86
CA ARG A 50 5.07 1.54 14.53
C ARG A 50 5.00 0.03 14.32
N ASN A 51 3.87 -0.48 13.84
CA ASN A 51 3.67 -1.89 13.62
C ASN A 51 3.16 -2.13 12.18
N ALA A 52 3.55 -3.27 11.62
CA ALA A 52 3.28 -3.59 10.22
C ALA A 52 1.80 -3.85 9.94
N ALA A 53 1.06 -4.40 10.91
CA ALA A 53 -0.37 -4.71 10.75
C ALA A 53 -1.21 -3.42 10.62
N ASP A 54 -0.99 -2.43 11.48
CA ASP A 54 -1.67 -1.12 11.41
C ASP A 54 -1.21 -0.35 10.17
N ALA A 55 0.07 -0.48 9.79
CA ALA A 55 0.59 0.11 8.55
C ALA A 55 -0.12 -0.48 7.32
N GLU A 56 -0.28 -1.81 7.24
CA GLU A 56 -1.02 -2.49 6.19
C GLU A 56 -2.48 -2.04 6.16
N ALA A 57 -3.19 -2.09 7.30
CA ALA A 57 -4.60 -1.68 7.38
C ALA A 57 -4.80 -0.22 6.96
N GLN A 58 -3.91 0.68 7.37
CA GLN A 58 -3.98 2.09 7.00
C GLN A 58 -3.65 2.31 5.52
N ALA A 59 -2.68 1.58 4.97
CA ALA A 59 -2.35 1.62 3.55
C ALA A 59 -3.52 1.15 2.69
N GLU A 60 -4.17 0.05 3.05
CA GLU A 60 -5.38 -0.44 2.38
C GLU A 60 -6.50 0.60 2.40
N SER A 61 -6.78 1.18 3.57
CA SER A 61 -7.79 2.23 3.72
C SER A 61 -7.50 3.46 2.83
N LEU A 62 -6.24 3.90 2.79
CA LEU A 62 -5.81 5.01 1.94
C LEU A 62 -6.05 4.69 0.46
N LEU A 63 -5.65 3.50 0.02
CA LEU A 63 -5.80 3.08 -1.38
C LEU A 63 -7.27 2.92 -1.78
N ALA A 64 -8.12 2.38 -0.91
CA ALA A 64 -9.54 2.27 -1.16
C ALA A 64 -10.20 3.65 -1.35
N ARG A 65 -9.84 4.63 -0.51
CA ARG A 65 -10.30 6.02 -0.62
C ARG A 65 -9.82 6.68 -1.92
N ALA A 66 -8.54 6.48 -2.28
CA ALA A 66 -7.98 7.03 -3.51
C ALA A 66 -8.64 6.44 -4.76
N SER A 67 -9.00 5.15 -4.74
CA SER A 67 -9.76 4.52 -5.83
C SER A 67 -11.16 5.11 -5.95
N ALA A 68 -11.89 5.22 -4.84
CA ALA A 68 -13.23 5.79 -4.85
C ALA A 68 -13.25 7.26 -5.32
N GLU A 69 -12.23 8.04 -4.97
CA GLU A 69 -12.08 9.41 -5.47
C GLU A 69 -11.83 9.47 -6.98
N LYS A 70 -10.96 8.59 -7.49
CA LYS A 70 -10.72 8.44 -8.92
C LYS A 70 -12.01 8.06 -9.68
N ASP A 71 -12.78 7.11 -9.16
CA ASP A 71 -14.02 6.65 -9.81
C ASP A 71 -15.08 7.75 -9.87
N ARG A 72 -15.22 8.55 -8.79
CA ARG A 72 -16.09 9.74 -8.79
C ARG A 72 -15.66 10.76 -9.84
N HIS A 73 -14.36 11.05 -9.92
CA HIS A 73 -13.85 12.01 -10.89
C HIS A 73 -14.08 11.55 -12.34
N LEU A 74 -13.92 10.25 -12.61
CA LEU A 74 -14.25 9.67 -13.92
C LEU A 74 -15.75 9.77 -14.23
N ALA A 75 -16.62 9.53 -13.24
CA ALA A 75 -18.07 9.65 -13.43
C ALA A 75 -18.51 11.10 -13.70
N GLU A 76 -17.91 12.08 -13.02
CA GLU A 76 -18.13 13.51 -13.24
C GLU A 76 -17.66 13.96 -14.64
N GLN A 77 -16.50 13.46 -15.09
CA GLN A 77 -15.98 13.72 -16.43
C GLN A 77 -16.80 13.04 -17.54
N ALA A 78 -17.41 11.89 -17.25
CA ALA A 78 -18.21 11.12 -18.18
C ALA A 78 -19.66 11.64 -18.32
N HIS A 79 -20.10 12.60 -17.50
CA HIS A 79 -21.41 13.22 -17.65
C HIS A 79 -21.34 14.27 -18.76
N PRO A 80 -21.83 13.99 -20.00
CA PRO A 80 -21.90 15.03 -20.99
C PRO A 80 -22.96 16.01 -20.49
N VAL A 81 -22.61 17.29 -20.40
CA VAL A 81 -23.57 18.38 -20.26
C VAL A 81 -24.44 18.34 -21.51
N ILE A 82 -25.51 17.56 -21.50
CA ILE A 82 -26.58 17.63 -22.49
C ILE A 82 -27.32 18.93 -22.16
N ARG A 83 -27.05 19.95 -22.98
CA ARG A 83 -27.68 21.26 -22.94
C ARG A 83 -28.81 21.32 -23.95
#